data_AF-A0AAW5FIK4-F1
#
_entry.id   AF-A0AAW5FIK4-F1
#
_cell.length_a   1.000
_cell.length_b   1.000
_cell.length_c   1.000
_cell.angle_alpha   90.00
_cell.angle_beta   90.00
_cell.angle_gamma   90.00
#
_symmetry.space_group_name_H-M   'P 1'
#
loop_
_entity.id
_entity.type
_entity.pdbx_description
1 polymer ?
#
loop_
_entity_poly.entity_id
_entity_poly.type
_entity_poly.pdbx_seq_one_letter_code
_entity_poly.pdbx_strand_id
1 'polypeptide(L)' 'MKLDWLRGEITRMRGQLRAQEREIGMLQRAGVPTASAELLLSRMRAKVDDLCRERDTLRKAASA' A
#
# COMPACT_ATOMS: atom_id res chain seq x y z
N MET A 1 -0.49 17.93 -10.79
CA MET A 1 0.17 18.12 -9.47
C MET A 1 -0.32 17.13 -8.42
N LYS A 2 -1.53 17.27 -7.83
CA LYS A 2 -2.00 16.33 -6.79
C LYS A 2 -2.29 14.92 -7.30
N LEU A 3 -2.89 14.81 -8.49
CA LEU A 3 -3.20 13.51 -9.11
C LEU A 3 -1.94 12.72 -9.48
N ASP A 4 -0.91 13.41 -10.00
CA ASP A 4 0.38 12.80 -10.34
C ASP A 4 1.12 12.34 -9.08
N TRP A 5 1.08 13.15 -8.02
CA TRP A 5 1.61 12.76 -6.71
C TRP A 5 0.91 11.50 -6.17
N LEU A 6 -0.43 11.44 -6.20
CA LEU A 6 -1.17 10.25 -5.76
C LEU A 6 -0.79 9.00 -6.57
N ARG A 7 -0.63 9.13 -7.89
CA ARG A 7 -0.17 8.01 -8.74
C ARG A 7 1.23 7.54 -8.35
N GLY A 8 2.14 8.49 -8.10
CA GLY A 8 3.49 8.21 -7.63
C GLY A 8 3.49 7.50 -6.28
N GLU A 9 2.74 8.01 -5.32
CA GLU A 9 2.70 7.47 -3.96
C GLU A 9 2.06 6.08 -3.91
N ILE A 10 0.96 5.85 -4.64
CA ILE A 10 0.36 4.51 -4.79
C ILE A 10 1.37 3.52 -5.36
N THR A 11 2.14 3.93 -6.38
CA THR A 11 3.14 3.07 -7.02
C THR A 11 4.27 2.72 -6.05
N ARG A 12 4.78 3.74 -5.32
CA ARG A 12 5.79 3.57 -4.29
C ARG A 12 5.33 2.63 -3.18
N MET A 13 4.15 2.88 -2.61
CA MET A 13 3.61 2.07 -1.51
C MET A 13 3.31 0.64 -1.94
N ARG A 14 2.85 0.40 -3.18
CA ARG A 14 2.72 -0.97 -3.72
C ARG A 14 4.06 -1.69 -3.80
N GLY A 15 5.15 -0.99 -4.08
CA GLY A 15 6.50 -1.54 -3.99
C GLY A 15 6.85 -1.96 -2.56
N GLN A 16 6.57 -1.11 -1.59
CA GLN A 16 6.81 -1.39 -0.16
C GLN A 16 5.97 -2.57 0.34
N LEU A 17 4.70 -2.67 -0.06
CA LEU A 17 3.82 -3.80 0.26
C LEU A 17 4.41 -5.13 -0.22
N ARG A 18 4.89 -5.19 -1.47
CA ARG A 18 5.53 -6.41 -2.01
C ARG A 18 6.82 -6.78 -1.28
N ALA A 19 7.59 -5.79 -0.83
CA ALA A 19 8.78 -6.05 -0.02
C ALA A 19 8.40 -6.61 1.35
N GLN A 20 7.40 -6.02 2.01
CA GLN A 20 6.89 -6.46 3.30
C GLN A 20 6.31 -7.88 3.24
N GLU A 21 5.56 -8.22 2.19
CA GLU A 21 5.06 -9.58 1.96
C GLU A 21 6.19 -10.61 1.83
N ARG A 22 7.28 -10.25 1.13
CA ARG A 22 8.46 -11.12 1.01
C ARG A 22 9.15 -11.31 2.36
N GLU A 23 9.32 -10.25 3.12
CA GLU A 23 9.92 -10.29 4.46
C GLU A 23 9.12 -11.16 5.42
N ILE A 24 7.80 -10.97 5.48
CA ILE A 24 6.89 -11.81 6.27
C ILE A 24 7.03 -13.28 5.86
N GLY A 25 7.06 -13.58 4.56
CA GLY A 25 7.24 -14.95 4.08
C GLY A 25 8.59 -15.57 4.46
N MET A 26 9.67 -14.79 4.48
CA MET A 26 10.98 -15.26 4.97
C MET A 26 10.94 -15.57 6.46
N LEU A 27 10.35 -14.67 7.26
CA LEU A 27 10.22 -14.84 8.71
C LEU A 27 9.36 -16.06 9.06
N GLN A 28 8.22 -16.26 8.38
CA GLN A 28 7.36 -17.42 8.56
C GLN A 28 8.09 -18.73 8.27
N ARG A 29 8.88 -18.79 7.18
CA ARG A 29 9.69 -19.99 6.85
C ARG A 29 10.79 -20.27 7.89
N ALA A 30 11.30 -19.22 8.53
CA ALA A 30 12.25 -19.34 9.63
C ALA A 30 11.58 -19.68 10.97
N GLY A 31 10.25 -19.85 11.02
CA GLY A 31 9.50 -20.11 12.25
C GLY A 31 9.39 -18.90 13.18
N VAL A 32 9.69 -17.69 12.68
CA VAL A 32 9.61 -16.45 13.46
C VAL A 32 8.15 -15.96 13.48
N PRO A 33 7.57 -15.66 14.66
CA PRO A 33 6.23 -15.07 14.75
C PRO A 33 6.15 -13.73 14.00
N THR A 34 5.13 -13.57 13.14
CA THR A 34 5.00 -12.41 12.23
C THR A 34 3.78 -11.53 12.49
N ALA A 35 3.03 -11.75 13.56
CA ALA A 35 1.76 -11.04 13.83
C ALA A 35 1.87 -9.50 13.73
N SER A 36 2.94 -8.91 14.28
CA SER A 36 3.18 -7.47 14.20
C SER A 36 3.46 -6.98 12.77
N ALA A 37 4.21 -7.78 11.99
CA ALA A 37 4.54 -7.45 10.60
C ALA A 37 3.30 -7.59 9.70
N GLU A 38 2.45 -8.58 9.94
CA GLU A 38 1.16 -8.77 9.26
C GLU A 38 0.18 -7.65 9.58
N LEU A 39 0.12 -7.19 10.83
CA LEU A 39 -0.67 -6.02 11.22
C LEU A 39 -0.21 -4.75 10.50
N LEU A 40 1.11 -4.54 10.40
CA LEU A 40 1.67 -3.43 9.63
C LEU A 40 1.28 -3.54 8.14
N LEU A 41 1.41 -4.73 7.55
CA LEU A 41 1.02 -4.98 6.15
C LEU A 41 -0.45 -4.63 5.92
N SER A 42 -1.34 -5.02 6.85
CA SER A 42 -2.76 -4.69 6.77
C SER A 42 -3.01 -3.18 6.79
N ARG A 43 -2.30 -2.43 7.66
CA ARG A 43 -2.42 -0.96 7.72
C ARG A 43 -1.91 -0.28 6.45
N MET A 44 -0.80 -0.78 5.90
CA MET A 44 -0.27 -0.28 4.64
C MET A 44 -1.23 -0.51 3.48
N ARG A 45 -1.90 -1.68 3.41
CA ARG A 45 -2.94 -1.97 2.41
C ARG A 45 -4.11 -1.00 2.52
N ALA A 46 -4.64 -0.81 3.73
CA ALA A 46 -5.73 0.14 3.96
C ALA A 46 -5.37 1.56 3.50
N LYS A 47 -4.14 2.00 3.77
CA LYS A 47 -3.67 3.31 3.30
C LYS A 47 -3.60 3.42 1.78
N VAL A 48 -3.16 2.37 1.09
CA VAL A 48 -3.15 2.35 -0.39
C VAL A 48 -4.58 2.40 -0.95
N ASP A 49 -5.52 1.70 -0.32
CA ASP A 49 -6.94 1.74 -0.73
C ASP A 49 -7.52 3.15 -0.59
N ASP A 50 -7.21 3.86 0.50
CA ASP A 50 -7.63 5.24 0.70
C ASP A 50 -7.03 6.19 -0.35
N LEU A 51 -5.73 6.03 -0.67
CA LEU A 51 -5.10 6.80 -1.74
C LEU A 51 -5.74 6.51 -3.11
N CYS A 52 -6.14 5.26 -3.37
CA CYS A 52 -6.85 4.90 -4.60
C CYS A 52 -8.21 5.60 -4.67
N ARG A 53 -8.99 5.59 -3.57
CA ARG A 53 -10.28 6.31 -3.48
C ARG A 53 -10.10 7.80 -3.72
N GLU A 54 -9.11 8.43 -3.07
CA GLU A 54 -8.84 9.86 -3.26
C GLU A 54 -8.50 10.18 -4.72
N ARG A 55 -7.64 9.35 -5.34
CA ARG A 55 -7.27 9.50 -6.74
C ARG A 55 -8.47 9.36 -7.67
N ASP A 56 -9.37 8.42 -7.39
CA ASP A 56 -10.57 8.21 -8.21
C ASP A 56 -11.57 9.36 -8.06
N THR A 57 -11.73 9.91 -6.85
CA THR A 57 -12.53 11.13 -6.62
C THR A 57 -11.98 12.33 -7.38
N LEU A 58 -10.66 12.58 -7.31
CA LEU A 58 -10.03 13.68 -8.05
C LEU A 58 -10.10 13.48 -9.56
N ARG A 59 -9.96 12.24 -10.03
CA ARG A 59 -10.10 11.92 -11.46
C ARG A 59 -11.52 12.24 -11.95
N LYS A 60 -12.55 11.86 -11.20
CA LYS A 60 -13.95 12.17 -11.53
C LYS A 60 -14.22 13.66 -11.53
N ALA A 61 -13.72 14.39 -10.52
CA ALA A 61 -13.87 15.84 -10.42
C ALA A 61 -13.17 16.61 -11.55
N ALA A 62 -12.07 16.07 -12.10
CA ALA A 62 -11.37 16.68 -13.23
C ALA A 62 -12.01 16.36 -14.60
N SER A 63 -12.95 15.41 -14.65
CA SER A 63 -13.67 15.00 -15.86
C SER A 63 -15.13 15.48 -15.91
N ALA A 64 -15.57 16.22 -14.89
CA ALA A 64 -16.88 16.86 -14.80
C ALA A 64 -16.75 18.35 -15.11
#